data_AF-W8RSV9-F1
#
_entry.id   AF-W8RSV9-F1
#
_cell.length_a   1.000
_cell.length_b   1.000
_cell.length_c   1.000
_cell.angle_alpha   90.00
_cell.angle_beta   90.00
_cell.angle_gamma   90.00
#
_symmetry.space_group_name_H-M   'P 1'
#
loop_
_entity.id
_entity.type
_entity.pdbx_description
1 polymer ?
#
loop_
_entity_poly.entity_id
_entity_poly.type
_entity_poly.pdbx_seq_one_letter_code
_entity_poly.pdbx_strand_id
1 'polypeptide(L)' 'MEIWSALLALMVLVADVVAIIQVWRTRIEVGRKIIWSLVIVLLPVVGLIMWLVAAGHLAKVRL' A
#
# COMPACT_ATOMS: atom_id res chain seq x y z
N MET A 1 -7.18 3.42 -26.50
CA MET A 1 -6.05 2.86 -25.71
C MET A 1 -5.82 3.69 -24.44
N GLU A 2 -5.99 5.02 -24.49
CA GLU A 2 -5.91 5.94 -23.32
C GLU A 2 -6.78 5.58 -22.11
N ILE A 3 -8.01 5.10 -22.32
CA ILE A 3 -8.97 4.83 -21.22
C ILE A 3 -8.46 3.71 -20.29
N TRP A 4 -7.84 2.67 -20.85
CA TRP A 4 -7.32 1.55 -20.06
C TRP A 4 -6.20 1.98 -19.12
N SER A 5 -5.29 2.84 -19.60
CA SER A 5 -4.20 3.41 -18.81
C SER A 5 -4.73 4.29 -17.68
N ALA A 6 -5.75 5.12 -17.95
CA ALA A 6 -6.38 5.97 -16.95
C ALA A 6 -7.09 5.17 -15.85
N LEU A 7 -7.80 4.10 -16.23
CA LEU A 7 -8.46 3.19 -15.28
C LEU A 7 -7.44 2.45 -14.40
N LEU A 8 -6.32 2.00 -14.97
CA LEU A 8 -5.25 1.36 -14.22
C LEU A 8 -4.61 2.34 -13.22
N ALA A 9 -4.31 3.56 -13.64
CA ALA A 9 -3.77 4.59 -12.74
C ALA A 9 -4.73 4.92 -11.58
N LEU A 10 -6.03 5.00 -11.87
CA LEU A 10 -7.05 5.21 -10.84
C LEU A 10 -7.14 4.03 -9.86
N MET A 11 -7.05 2.80 -10.37
CA MET A 11 -7.06 1.60 -9.53
C MET A 11 -5.87 1.57 -8.57
N VAL A 12 -4.67 1.90 -9.06
CA VAL A 12 -3.46 2.00 -8.22
C VAL A 12 -3.66 3.05 -7.13
N LEU A 13 -4.16 4.24 -7.49
CA LEU A 13 -4.42 5.32 -6.52
C LEU A 13 -5.41 4.90 -5.42
N VAL A 14 -6.50 4.23 -5.79
CA VAL A 14 -7.49 3.71 -4.82
C VAL A 14 -6.84 2.67 -3.90
N ALA A 15 -6.02 1.78 -4.47
CA ALA A 15 -5.33 0.75 -3.71
C ALA A 15 -4.29 1.35 -2.75
N ASP A 16 -3.57 2.41 -3.14
CA ASP A 16 -2.63 3.13 -2.27
C ASP A 16 -3.32 3.72 -1.04
N VAL A 17 -4.50 4.34 -1.23
CA VAL A 17 -5.29 4.89 -0.12
C VAL A 17 -5.72 3.78 0.85
N VAL A 18 -6.22 2.65 0.32
CA VAL A 18 -6.60 1.50 1.13
C VAL A 18 -5.41 0.94 1.90
N ALA A 19 -4.24 0.87 1.26
CA ALA A 19 -3.01 0.39 1.86
C ALA A 19 -2.57 1.26 3.03
N ILE A 20 -2.55 2.59 2.85
CA ILE A 20 -2.25 3.55 3.92
C ILE A 20 -3.25 3.41 5.07
N ILE A 21 -4.55 3.41 4.81
CA ILE A 21 -5.57 3.25 5.87
C ILE A 21 -5.33 1.97 6.67
N GLN A 22 -5.02 0.85 6.01
CA GLN A 22 -4.70 -0.40 6.71
C GLN A 22 -3.44 -0.28 7.57
N VAL A 23 -2.34 0.28 7.03
CA VAL A 23 -1.12 0.54 7.79
C VAL A 23 -1.42 1.35 9.06
N TRP A 24 -2.26 2.38 8.97
CA TRP A 24 -2.59 3.20 10.12
C TRP A 24 -3.53 2.53 11.14
N ARG A 25 -4.33 1.54 10.72
CA ARG A 25 -5.18 0.73 11.61
C ARG A 25 -4.43 -0.33 12.41
N THR A 26 -3.22 -0.71 12.00
CA THR A 26 -2.39 -1.69 12.71
C THR A 26 -1.85 -1.16 14.06
N ARG A 27 -1.35 -2.05 14.92
CA ARG A 27 -0.79 -1.70 16.25
C ARG A 27 0.75 -1.59 16.26
N ILE A 28 1.42 -1.54 15.10
CA ILE A 28 2.86 -1.24 15.04
C ILE A 28 3.20 0.19 15.46
N GLU A 29 4.48 0.36 15.80
CA GLU A 29 5.07 1.65 16.16
C GLU A 29 4.87 2.71 15.06
N VAL A 30 4.74 3.96 15.50
CA VAL A 30 4.46 5.11 14.63
C VAL A 30 5.54 5.29 13.56
N GLY A 31 6.82 5.08 13.91
CA GLY A 31 7.92 5.17 12.94
C GLY A 31 7.76 4.22 11.76
N ARG A 32 7.30 2.98 11.99
CA ARG A 32 7.02 2.03 10.90
C ARG A 32 5.82 2.45 10.06
N LYS A 33 4.77 3.02 10.68
CA LYS A 33 3.62 3.54 9.92
C LYS A 33 4.04 4.62 8.94
N ILE A 34 4.94 5.52 9.38
CA ILE A 34 5.49 6.58 8.54
C ILE A 34 6.29 6.01 7.38
N ILE A 35 7.21 5.07 7.64
CA ILE A 35 8.03 4.44 6.60
C ILE A 35 7.14 3.74 5.56
N TRP A 36 6.18 2.93 6.00
CA TRP A 36 5.25 2.24 5.11
C TRP A 36 4.43 3.21 4.26
N SER A 37 3.90 4.27 4.87
CA SER A 37 3.14 5.29 4.15
C SER A 37 4.01 6.03 3.12
N LEU A 38 5.25 6.36 3.48
CA LEU A 38 6.19 7.04 2.58
C LEU A 38 6.54 6.17 1.37
N VAL A 39 6.78 4.88 1.59
CA VAL A 39 7.06 3.92 0.54
C VAL A 39 5.88 3.77 -0.42
N ILE A 40 4.65 3.66 0.11
CA ILE A 40 3.44 3.57 -0.72
C ILE A 40 3.26 4.83 -1.57
N VAL A 41 3.43 6.03 -1.01
CA VAL A 41 3.24 7.29 -1.74
C VAL A 41 4.34 7.54 -2.79
N LEU A 42 5.61 7.28 -2.44
CA LEU A 42 6.74 7.56 -3.35
C LEU A 42 6.90 6.50 -4.44
N LEU A 43 6.54 5.27 -4.14
CA LEU A 43 6.72 4.11 -5.01
C LEU A 43 5.40 3.33 -5.09
N PRO A 44 4.34 3.87 -5.73
CA PRO A 44 2.99 3.31 -5.66
C PRO A 44 2.93 1.83 -6.01
N VAL A 45 3.48 1.42 -7.16
CA VAL A 45 3.44 0.02 -7.57
C VAL A 45 4.22 -0.90 -6.62
N VAL A 46 5.45 -0.52 -6.22
CA VAL A 46 6.30 -1.35 -5.37
C VAL A 46 5.78 -1.37 -3.92
N GLY A 47 5.35 -0.23 -3.41
CA GLY A 47 4.75 -0.07 -2.10
C GLY A 47 3.45 -0.86 -1.97
N LEU A 48 2.61 -0.86 -3.01
CA LEU A 48 1.41 -1.68 -3.07
C LEU A 48 1.73 -3.18 -3.04
N ILE A 49 2.74 -3.63 -3.81
CA ILE A 49 3.19 -5.03 -3.80
C ILE A 49 3.70 -5.43 -2.41
N MET A 50 4.57 -4.62 -1.80
CA MET A 50 5.10 -4.90 -0.47
C MET A 50 3.99 -4.90 0.59
N TRP A 51 3.04 -3.97 0.48
CA TRP A 51 1.89 -3.94 1.36
C TRP A 51 1.02 -5.17 1.18
N LEU A 52 0.74 -5.63 -0.04
CA LEU A 52 -0.01 -6.87 -0.29
C LEU A 52 0.68 -8.10 0.31
N VAL A 53 2.01 -8.16 0.25
CA VAL A 53 2.78 -9.23 0.89
C VAL A 53 2.66 -9.14 2.41
N ALA A 54 2.81 -7.94 2.99
CA ALA A 54 2.78 -7.74 4.44
C ALA A 54 1.37 -7.81 5.05
N ALA A 55 0.33 -7.39 4.31
CA ALA A 55 -1.07 -7.41 4.73
C ALA A 55 -1.77 -8.72 4.38
N GLY A 56 -1.28 -9.46 3.37
CA GLY A 56 -1.81 -10.74 2.96
C GLY A 56 -1.55 -11.82 4.01
N HIS A 57 -2.53 -12.71 4.20
CA HIS A 57 -2.44 -13.89 5.09
C HIS A 57 -1.24 -14.83 4.79
N LEU A 58 -0.59 -14.64 3.64
CA LEU A 58 0.53 -15.44 3.14
C LEU A 58 1.86 -15.12 3.82
N ALA A 59 2.05 -13.90 4.33
CA ALA A 59 3.22 -13.57 5.12
C ALA A 59 2.79 -13.43 6.58
N LYS A 60 3.25 -14.33 7.45
CA LYS A 60 3.27 -14.11 8.91
C LYS A 60 4.28 -13.01 9.29
N VAL A 61 4.31 -11.89 8.57
CA VAL A 61 5.04 -10.70 8.97
C VAL A 61 4.02 -9.85 9.72
N ARG A 62 4.12 -9.86 11.04
CA ARG A 62 3.25 -9.08 11.91
C ARG A 62 3.50 -7.59 11.65
N LEU A 63 2.68 -6.99 10.79
CA LEU A 63 2.37 -5.56 10.88
C LEU A 63 1.61 -5.26 12.18
#